data_AF-A0A8X7S1Q1-F1
#
_entry.id   AF-A0A8X7S1Q1-F1
#
_cell.length_a   1.000
_cell.length_b   1.000
_cell.length_c   1.000
_cell.angle_alpha   90.00
_cell.angle_beta   90.00
_cell.angle_gamma   90.00
#
_symmetry.space_group_name_H-M   'P 1'
#
loop_
_entity.id
_entity.type
_entity.pdbx_description
1 polymer ?
#
loop_
_entity_poly.entity_id
_entity_poly.type
_entity_poly.pdbx_seq_one_letter_code
_entity_poly.pdbx_strand_id
1 'polypeptide(L)'
;MEGSVKESGYYEGERLTHLLALVQRGIETSKPSNVNSLPEKLWLKKQIAIGINEVTRVLERMKPNPTDTRQPPVQLQVVIVVADCKPRMLTKHIPNLAASRNVPVLYIRDHKRASLRLGELVKLKTALAIGVKARGNDLNLLLQQILTRDDTS
;
A
#
# COMPACT_ATOMS: atom_id res chain seq x y z
N MET A 1 23.44 15.14 -6.03
CA MET A 1 23.40 13.85 -5.32
C MET A 1 21.99 13.30 -5.43
N GLU A 2 21.71 12.62 -6.55
CA GLU A 2 20.47 11.87 -6.73
C GLU A 2 20.56 10.64 -5.83
N GLY A 3 19.69 10.56 -4.83
CA GLY A 3 19.61 9.39 -3.98
C GLY A 3 19.22 8.19 -4.82
N SER A 4 20.13 7.23 -4.95
CA SER A 4 19.85 5.89 -5.47
C SER A 4 18.70 5.29 -4.66
N VAL A 5 17.49 5.36 -5.20
CA VAL A 5 16.39 4.51 -4.79
C VAL A 5 16.87 3.10 -5.09
N LYS A 6 17.16 2.31 -4.05
CA LYS A 6 17.57 0.91 -4.18
C LYS A 6 16.61 0.20 -5.14
N GLU A 7 17.13 -0.27 -6.27
CA GLU A 7 16.46 -1.22 -7.16
C GLU A 7 16.38 -2.61 -6.48
N SER A 8 15.85 -2.69 -5.27
CA SER A 8 15.47 -3.98 -4.68
C SER A 8 14.24 -4.49 -5.45
N GLY A 9 14.52 -5.44 -6.35
CA GLY A 9 13.71 -5.96 -7.44
C GLY A 9 12.20 -6.04 -7.22
N TYR A 10 11.48 -5.47 -8.20
CA TYR A 10 10.05 -5.60 -8.40
C TYR A 10 9.50 -6.97 -7.98
N TYR A 11 8.35 -6.96 -7.34
CA TYR A 11 7.56 -8.15 -7.10
C TYR A 11 6.89 -8.55 -8.42
N GLU A 12 7.39 -9.63 -9.02
CA GLU A 12 6.90 -10.23 -10.26
C GLU A 12 6.80 -11.77 -10.13
N GLY A 13 6.10 -12.41 -11.07
CA GLY A 13 5.94 -13.87 -11.10
C GLY A 13 5.37 -14.45 -9.79
N GLU A 14 6.02 -15.48 -9.26
CA GLU A 14 5.62 -16.15 -8.02
C GLU A 14 5.71 -15.24 -6.78
N ARG A 15 6.73 -14.36 -6.71
CA ARG A 15 6.88 -13.41 -5.60
C ARG A 15 5.68 -12.47 -5.51
N LEU A 16 5.19 -12.00 -6.66
CA LEU A 16 3.97 -11.20 -6.72
C LEU A 16 2.75 -12.00 -6.25
N THR A 17 2.58 -13.21 -6.76
CA THR A 17 1.44 -14.06 -6.37
C THR A 17 1.42 -14.32 -4.87
N HIS A 18 2.58 -14.61 -4.29
CA HIS A 18 2.72 -14.81 -2.84
C HIS A 18 2.43 -13.52 -2.05
N LEU A 19 2.96 -12.36 -2.48
CA LEU A 19 2.66 -11.06 -1.85
C LEU A 19 1.16 -10.75 -1.87
N LEU A 20 0.51 -10.88 -3.03
CA LEU A 20 -0.92 -10.59 -3.17
C LEU A 20 -1.76 -11.56 -2.34
N ALA A 21 -1.41 -12.85 -2.31
CA ALA A 21 -2.10 -13.83 -1.47
C ALA A 21 -1.95 -13.53 0.03
N LEU A 22 -0.78 -13.09 0.48
CA LEU A 22 -0.56 -12.66 1.87
C LEU A 22 -1.40 -11.43 2.22
N VAL A 23 -1.43 -10.43 1.34
CA VAL A 23 -2.25 -9.23 1.53
C VAL A 23 -3.74 -9.60 1.55
N GLN A 24 -4.19 -10.46 0.63
CA GLN A 24 -5.55 -10.95 0.60
C GLN A 24 -5.94 -11.67 1.90
N ARG A 25 -5.09 -12.60 2.34
CA ARG A 25 -5.28 -13.32 3.60
C ARG A 25 -5.32 -12.37 4.79
N GLY A 26 -4.45 -11.36 4.84
CA GLY A 26 -4.44 -10.33 5.87
C GLY A 26 -5.73 -9.51 5.88
N ILE A 27 -6.24 -9.15 4.70
CA ILE A 27 -7.53 -8.47 4.54
C ILE A 27 -8.68 -9.36 5.05
N GLU A 28 -8.69 -10.65 4.73
CA GLU A 28 -9.75 -11.59 5.13
C GLU A 28 -9.74 -11.90 6.63
N THR A 29 -8.56 -12.10 7.22
CA THR A 29 -8.38 -12.37 8.67
C THR A 29 -8.69 -11.16 9.53
N SER A 30 -8.34 -9.96 9.07
CA SER A 30 -8.62 -8.72 9.82
C SER A 30 -10.10 -8.29 9.75
N LYS A 31 -10.94 -8.95 8.94
CA LYS A 31 -12.36 -8.61 8.83
C LYS A 31 -13.10 -9.00 10.11
N PRO A 32 -13.83 -8.07 10.75
CA PRO A 32 -14.69 -8.41 11.88
C PRO A 32 -15.85 -9.28 11.38
N SER A 33 -15.97 -10.48 11.94
CA SER A 33 -17.01 -11.49 11.63
C SER A 33 -18.43 -11.12 12.09
N ASN A 34 -18.67 -9.88 12.53
CA ASN A 34 -19.92 -9.49 13.17
C ASN A 34 -21.00 -9.02 12.18
N VAL A 35 -22.25 -9.38 12.51
CA VAL A 35 -23.52 -9.05 11.82
C VAL A 35 -23.76 -7.53 11.69
N ASN A 36 -23.11 -6.70 12.51
CA ASN A 36 -23.16 -5.23 12.48
C ASN A 36 -21.89 -4.59 11.89
N SER A 37 -21.10 -5.34 11.12
CA SER A 37 -19.89 -4.80 10.50
C SER A 37 -20.23 -3.79 9.39
N LEU A 38 -19.37 -2.78 9.25
CA LEU A 38 -19.50 -1.78 8.18
C LEU A 38 -19.55 -2.49 6.82
N PRO A 39 -20.30 -1.96 5.82
CA PRO A 39 -20.25 -2.46 4.46
C PRO A 39 -18.81 -2.67 4.03
N GLU A 40 -18.50 -3.80 3.42
CA GLU A 40 -17.13 -4.25 3.21
C GLU A 40 -16.23 -3.18 2.57
N LYS A 41 -16.79 -2.42 1.62
CA LYS A 41 -16.12 -1.29 0.95
C LYS A 41 -15.70 -0.18 1.92
N LEU A 42 -16.48 0.07 2.95
CA LEU A 42 -16.22 1.09 3.96
C LEU A 42 -15.21 0.61 5.00
N TRP A 43 -15.24 -0.67 5.39
CA TRP A 43 -14.20 -1.27 6.23
C TRP A 43 -12.84 -1.26 5.51
N LEU A 44 -12.82 -1.67 4.24
CA LEU A 44 -11.59 -1.69 3.45
C LEU A 44 -10.96 -0.30 3.32
N LYS A 45 -11.76 0.74 3.07
CA LYS A 45 -11.29 2.13 3.05
C LYS A 45 -10.72 2.61 4.39
N LYS A 46 -11.15 2.04 5.53
CA LYS A 46 -10.56 2.37 6.84
C LYS A 46 -9.17 1.77 7.02
N GLN A 47 -8.89 0.64 6.37
CA GLN A 47 -7.61 -0.08 6.45
C GLN A 47 -6.64 0.26 5.31
N ILE A 48 -7.15 0.58 4.12
CA ILE A 48 -6.37 0.75 2.90
C ILE A 48 -6.78 2.06 2.21
N ALA A 49 -5.79 2.85 1.79
CA ALA A 49 -5.96 3.95 0.86
C ALA A 49 -5.83 3.42 -0.57
N ILE A 50 -6.79 3.69 -1.45
CA ILE A 50 -6.83 3.07 -2.78
C ILE A 50 -6.66 4.14 -3.85
N GLY A 51 -5.75 3.90 -4.78
CA GLY A 51 -5.42 4.79 -5.88
C GLY A 51 -4.43 5.87 -5.49
N ILE A 52 -3.85 6.50 -6.52
CA ILE A 52 -2.76 7.46 -6.39
C ILE A 52 -3.18 8.64 -5.52
N ASN A 53 -4.33 9.26 -5.80
CA ASN A 53 -4.83 10.43 -5.08
C ASN A 53 -5.06 10.18 -3.58
N GLU A 54 -5.58 9.00 -3.22
CA GLU A 54 -5.82 8.72 -1.80
C GLU A 54 -4.51 8.45 -1.07
N VAL A 55 -3.60 7.70 -1.69
CA VAL A 55 -2.26 7.43 -1.16
C VAL A 55 -1.48 8.72 -0.96
N THR A 56 -1.43 9.60 -1.95
CA THR A 56 -0.71 10.89 -1.84
C THR A 56 -1.32 11.77 -0.78
N ARG A 57 -2.66 11.88 -0.73
CA ARG A 57 -3.38 12.67 0.28
C ARG A 57 -3.03 12.20 1.70
N VAL A 58 -2.91 10.90 1.93
CA VAL A 58 -2.54 10.36 3.25
C VAL A 58 -1.06 10.63 3.55
N LEU A 59 -0.16 10.43 2.58
CA LEU A 59 1.28 10.74 2.74
C LEU A 59 1.55 12.22 2.98
N GLU A 60 0.77 13.13 2.38
CA GLU A 60 0.87 14.56 2.59
C GLU A 60 0.42 14.95 4.00
N ARG A 61 -0.68 14.35 4.48
CA ARG A 61 -1.25 14.61 5.81
C ARG A 61 -0.50 13.95 6.97
N MET A 62 0.41 13.03 6.69
CA MET A 62 1.30 12.45 7.72
C MET A 62 2.31 13.44 8.28
N LYS A 63 2.58 14.54 7.56
CA LYS A 63 3.39 15.61 8.14
C LYS A 63 2.65 16.18 9.34
N PRO A 64 3.27 16.23 10.54
CA PRO A 64 2.66 16.91 11.67
C PRO A 64 2.48 18.37 11.27
N ASN A 65 1.22 18.80 11.10
CA ASN A 65 0.92 20.20 10.99
C ASN A 65 0.93 20.74 12.42
N PRO A 66 1.86 21.65 12.79
CA PRO A 66 2.00 22.12 14.17
C PRO A 66 0.72 22.79 14.72
N THR A 67 -0.22 23.14 13.84
CA THR A 67 -1.48 23.82 14.15
C THR A 67 -2.71 22.91 14.17
N ASP A 68 -2.61 21.64 13.77
CA ASP A 68 -3.78 20.75 13.62
C ASP A 68 -3.70 19.54 14.57
N THR A 69 -4.18 19.73 15.80
CA THR A 69 -4.26 18.71 16.86
C THR A 69 -5.54 17.86 16.78
N ARG A 70 -6.40 18.09 15.79
CA ARG A 70 -7.80 17.62 15.81
C ARG A 70 -8.02 16.19 15.34
N GLN A 71 -7.05 15.54 14.71
CA GLN A 71 -7.18 14.14 14.29
C GLN A 71 -5.87 13.38 14.45
N PRO A 72 -5.90 12.13 14.96
CA PRO A 72 -4.72 11.29 15.00
C PRO A 72 -4.22 11.08 13.57
N PRO A 73 -2.93 11.35 13.27
CA PRO A 73 -2.40 11.24 11.92
C PRO A 73 -2.54 9.79 11.44
N VAL A 74 -3.28 9.60 10.36
CA VAL A 74 -3.37 8.28 9.70
C VAL A 74 -2.03 8.01 9.03
N GLN A 75 -1.26 7.10 9.60
CA GLN A 75 0.03 6.69 9.05
C GLN A 75 -0.12 5.49 8.11
N LEU A 76 0.66 5.47 7.03
CA LEU A 76 0.78 4.31 6.15
C LEU A 76 2.00 3.51 6.62
N GLN A 77 1.82 2.19 6.71
CA GLN A 77 2.91 1.26 6.99
C GLN A 77 3.71 0.98 5.72
N VAL A 78 3.03 0.85 4.58
CA VAL A 78 3.64 0.52 3.29
C VAL A 78 2.77 1.03 2.14
N VAL A 79 3.41 1.38 1.03
CA VAL A 79 2.74 1.69 -0.23
C VAL A 79 3.09 0.64 -1.27
N ILE A 80 2.08 0.02 -1.89
CA ILE A 80 2.27 -0.90 -3.02
C ILE A 80 1.91 -0.15 -4.29
N VAL A 81 2.84 -0.08 -5.25
CA VAL A 81 2.72 0.70 -6.48
C VAL A 81 2.92 -0.17 -7.71
N VAL A 82 2.04 -0.02 -8.69
CA VAL A 82 2.17 -0.66 -9.99
C VAL A 82 3.28 0.02 -10.79
N ALA A 83 4.33 -0.73 -11.14
CA ALA A 83 5.48 -0.22 -11.88
C ALA A 83 5.29 -0.22 -13.41
N ASP A 84 4.41 -1.07 -13.94
CA ASP A 84 4.16 -1.23 -15.38
C ASP A 84 2.98 -0.38 -15.91
N CYS A 85 2.54 0.63 -15.16
CA CYS A 85 1.46 1.51 -15.58
C CYS A 85 1.85 2.41 -16.77
N LYS A 86 0.89 2.68 -17.65
CA LYS A 86 1.03 3.66 -18.74
C LYS A 86 -0.05 4.75 -18.58
N PRO A 87 0.32 6.04 -18.54
CA PRO A 87 1.69 6.57 -18.56
C PRO A 87 2.44 6.35 -17.22
N ARG A 88 3.75 6.08 -17.28
CA ARG A 88 4.61 5.86 -16.11
C ARG A 88 4.72 7.07 -15.18
N MET A 89 4.42 8.27 -15.69
CA MET A 89 4.43 9.53 -14.95
C MET A 89 3.46 9.54 -13.76
N LEU A 90 2.37 8.76 -13.83
CA LEU A 90 1.32 8.75 -12.81
C LEU A 90 1.80 8.30 -11.43
N THR A 91 2.81 7.43 -11.37
CA THR A 91 3.31 6.88 -10.11
C THR A 91 4.69 7.42 -9.72
N LYS A 92 5.31 8.27 -10.55
CA LYS A 92 6.69 8.75 -10.37
C LYS A 92 6.90 9.57 -9.09
N HIS A 93 5.88 10.28 -8.63
CA HIS A 93 5.97 11.15 -7.45
C HIS A 93 5.78 10.39 -6.12
N ILE A 94 5.13 9.22 -6.17
CA ILE A 94 4.79 8.45 -4.96
C ILE A 94 6.04 8.00 -4.19
N PRO A 95 7.10 7.47 -4.83
CA PRO A 95 8.31 7.03 -4.12
C PRO A 95 8.99 8.13 -3.33
N ASN A 96 9.20 9.30 -3.95
CA ASN A 96 9.82 10.44 -3.29
C ASN A 96 8.96 10.92 -2.11
N LEU A 97 7.64 10.95 -2.31
CA LEU A 97 6.71 11.34 -1.25
C LEU A 97 6.73 10.35 -0.09
N ALA A 98 6.73 9.04 -0.35
CA ALA A 98 6.78 7.99 0.67
C ALA A 98 8.12 7.97 1.43
N ALA A 99 9.25 8.06 0.71
CA ALA A 99 10.59 8.13 1.29
C ALA A 99 10.72 9.32 2.25
N SER A 100 10.18 10.48 1.88
CA SER A 100 10.18 11.68 2.74
C SER A 100 9.28 11.58 3.99
N ARG A 101 8.57 10.46 4.18
CA ARG A 101 7.81 10.12 5.42
C ARG A 101 8.31 8.82 6.04
N ASN A 102 9.44 8.30 5.57
CA ASN A 102 10.00 7.02 5.99
C ASN A 102 9.00 5.86 5.83
N VAL A 103 8.21 5.88 4.75
CA VAL A 103 7.27 4.80 4.41
C VAL A 103 7.86 3.96 3.29
N PRO A 104 8.03 2.63 3.47
CA PRO A 104 8.54 1.76 2.43
C PRO A 104 7.57 1.64 1.25
N VAL A 105 8.14 1.46 0.05
CA VAL A 105 7.39 1.29 -1.20
C VAL A 105 7.71 -0.06 -1.81
N LEU A 106 6.69 -0.87 -2.03
CA LEU A 106 6.77 -2.13 -2.76
C LEU A 106 6.31 -1.92 -4.20
N TYR A 107 7.17 -2.25 -5.16
CA TYR A 107 6.83 -2.15 -6.56
C TYR A 107 6.36 -3.50 -7.10
N ILE A 108 5.22 -3.52 -7.76
CA ILE A 108 4.68 -4.73 -8.40
C ILE A 108 4.69 -4.60 -9.93
N ARG A 109 4.94 -5.71 -10.62
CA ARG A 109 4.96 -5.80 -12.08
C ARG A 109 4.40 -7.13 -12.54
N ASP A 110 3.55 -7.11 -13.57
CA ASP A 110 2.94 -8.34 -14.11
C ASP A 110 2.47 -8.14 -15.55
N HIS A 111 3.40 -7.80 -16.45
CA HIS A 111 3.12 -7.65 -17.88
C HIS A 111 1.81 -6.88 -18.22
N LYS A 112 1.55 -5.75 -17.53
CA LYS A 112 0.35 -4.89 -17.61
C LYS A 112 -0.91 -5.40 -16.90
N ARG A 113 -0.86 -6.54 -16.23
CA ARG A 113 -1.95 -7.10 -15.41
C ARG A 113 -1.82 -6.77 -13.92
N ALA A 114 -0.71 -6.17 -13.50
CA ALA A 114 -0.48 -5.85 -12.09
C ALA A 114 -1.57 -4.92 -11.53
N SER A 115 -2.08 -3.98 -12.33
CA SER A 115 -3.18 -3.11 -11.93
C SER A 115 -4.51 -3.83 -11.76
N LEU A 116 -4.78 -4.86 -12.57
CA LEU A 116 -5.98 -5.70 -12.47
C LEU A 116 -5.92 -6.52 -11.18
N ARG A 117 -4.81 -7.24 -10.96
CA ARG A 117 -4.61 -8.06 -9.77
C ARG A 117 -4.62 -7.25 -8.48
N LEU A 118 -4.03 -6.05 -8.49
CA LEU A 118 -4.09 -5.13 -7.36
C LEU A 118 -5.51 -4.62 -7.12
N GLY A 119 -6.28 -4.39 -8.19
CA GLY A 119 -7.69 -4.02 -8.12
C GLY A 119 -8.56 -5.12 -7.49
N GLU A 120 -8.34 -6.37 -7.90
CA GLU A 120 -9.07 -7.54 -7.40
C GLU A 120 -8.95 -7.68 -5.87
N LEU A 121 -7.75 -7.46 -5.31
CA LEU A 121 -7.53 -7.45 -3.86
C LEU A 121 -8.44 -6.47 -3.11
N VAL A 122 -8.78 -5.35 -3.75
CA VAL A 122 -9.61 -4.29 -3.16
C VAL A 122 -11.02 -4.25 -3.72
N LYS A 123 -11.45 -5.31 -4.42
CA LYS A 123 -12.78 -5.44 -5.05
C LYS A 123 -13.09 -4.32 -6.04
N LEU A 124 -12.08 -3.87 -6.77
CA LEU A 124 -12.19 -2.91 -7.88
C LEU A 124 -11.70 -3.54 -9.19
N LYS A 125 -12.07 -2.93 -10.31
CA LYS A 125 -11.60 -3.40 -11.64
C LYS A 125 -10.08 -3.25 -11.77
N THR A 126 -9.53 -2.14 -11.30
CA THR A 126 -8.09 -1.87 -11.32
C THR A 126 -7.69 -0.98 -10.15
N ALA A 127 -6.43 -1.07 -9.73
CA ALA A 127 -5.79 -0.11 -8.84
C ALA A 127 -4.34 0.11 -9.27
N LEU A 128 -3.85 1.36 -9.23
CA LEU A 128 -2.46 1.71 -9.59
C LEU A 128 -1.53 1.83 -8.37
N ALA A 129 -2.12 2.11 -7.22
CA ALA A 129 -1.42 2.20 -5.95
C ALA A 129 -2.38 1.84 -4.83
N ILE A 130 -1.88 1.20 -3.79
CA ILE A 130 -2.59 1.04 -2.51
C ILE A 130 -1.64 1.40 -1.38
N GLY A 131 -2.16 2.04 -0.34
CA GLY A 131 -1.44 2.34 0.88
C GLY A 131 -2.08 1.59 2.04
N VAL A 132 -1.33 0.75 2.73
CA VAL A 132 -1.84 0.05 3.91
C VAL A 132 -1.66 0.94 5.13
N LYS A 133 -2.75 1.25 5.83
CA LYS A 133 -2.74 2.10 7.02
C LYS A 133 -2.20 1.30 8.21
N ALA A 134 -1.35 1.90 9.02
CA ALA A 134 -0.82 1.30 10.25
C ALA A 134 -1.91 1.26 11.31
N ARG A 135 -2.56 0.10 11.45
CA ARG A 135 -3.68 -0.13 12.38
C ARG A 135 -3.40 -1.22 13.42
N GLY A 136 -2.26 -1.90 13.32
CA GLY A 136 -1.85 -2.97 14.22
C GLY A 136 -2.68 -4.26 14.05
N ASN A 137 -3.23 -4.50 12.86
CA ASN A 137 -3.99 -5.70 12.55
C ASN A 137 -3.10 -6.81 11.96
N ASP A 138 -3.69 -7.98 11.70
CA ASP A 138 -2.97 -9.13 11.12
C ASP A 138 -2.34 -8.81 9.76
N LEU A 139 -3.00 -7.98 8.95
CA LEU A 139 -2.43 -7.49 7.69
C LEU A 139 -1.12 -6.71 7.94
N ASN A 140 -1.08 -5.86 8.96
CA ASN A 140 0.11 -5.09 9.30
C ASN A 140 1.25 -5.99 9.79
N LEU A 141 0.94 -7.02 10.59
CA LEU A 141 1.92 -8.00 11.08
C LEU A 141 2.52 -8.82 9.93
N LEU A 142 1.67 -9.29 9.00
CA LEU A 142 2.12 -10.04 7.83
C LEU A 142 3.02 -9.19 6.92
N LEU A 143 2.67 -7.93 6.71
CA LEU A 143 3.48 -7.01 5.91
C LEU A 143 4.81 -6.67 6.58
N GLN A 144 4.82 -6.52 7.90
CA GLN A 144 6.05 -6.29 8.65
C GLN A 144 7.06 -7.43 8.45
N GLN A 145 6.59 -8.68 8.44
CA GLN A 145 7.47 -9.84 8.17
C GLN A 145 8.10 -9.80 6.77
N ILE A 146 7.40 -9.27 5.78
CA ILE A 146 7.94 -9.12 4.41
C ILE A 146 8.97 -8.00 4.39
N LEU A 147 8.64 -6.85 4.97
CA LEU A 147 9.51 -5.67 4.98
C LEU A 147 10.83 -5.93 5.72
N THR A 148 10.79 -6.62 6.86
CA THR A 148 12.02 -6.98 7.61
C THR A 148 12.92 -7.96 6.86
N ARG A 149 12.36 -8.82 5.98
CA ARG A 149 13.16 -9.73 5.14
C ARG A 149 13.91 -9.00 4.03
N ASP A 150 13.32 -7.93 3.49
CA ASP A 150 13.94 -7.13 2.43
C ASP A 150 15.06 -6.19 2.95
N ASP A 151 15.06 -5.83 4.25
CA ASP A 151 16.09 -4.99 4.88
C ASP A 151 17.39 -5.74 5.25
N THR A 152 17.37 -7.08 5.23
CA THR A 152 18.50 -7.95 5.67
C THR A 152 19.28 -8.59 4.52
N SER A 153 19.04 -8.18 3.27
CA SER A 153 19.76 -8.65 2.07
C SER A 153 20.67 -7.58 1.46
#